data_AF-A0A397UQM9-F1
#
_entry.id   AF-A0A397UQM9-F1
#
_cell.length_a   1.000
_cell.length_b   1.000
_cell.length_c   1.000
_cell.angle_alpha   90.00
_cell.angle_beta   90.00
_cell.angle_gamma   90.00
#
_symmetry.space_group_name_H-M   'P 1'
#
loop_
_entity.id
_entity.type
_entity.pdbx_description
1 polymer ?
#
loop_
_entity_poly.entity_id
_entity_poly.type
_entity_poly.pdbx_seq_one_letter_code
_entity_poly.pdbx_strand_id
1 'polypeptide(L)'
;MASSLPNLCLRKIFECIEEDKISLHSCLLVNWHWCQEVVPILWRSPNAYMSKQLVEVYIACLSEEEKQILNDNGLNLPPSTESPPTFDYAKYRRVLHLGGLYHHLWWWCNLRRDECIGAEGRFILTELLLKLFVSRCPAIYRFSCDATWLLERYDITSYPGAESCLQHIRRLTLTGKRLRKYFEKFSVCHGVCQLKTYLPVYEWDNEKQCRNTEKFEVEVEGLVVFIQAQRNLQDLELHGDYYGHDTGGRIITALQSQSETLTRLKLSYVRFEGQPPFFGIGACKNLEILEFDGCDGLTTEMCSPMIESPLSKLSQLNISNSDIPVDIVTSLAYNANISLREVTLCSTQSTKYLVQVINALVKNCPNLTKFESNQIHGIEEVSAICTLLCSSQELENLAIYGASLDAETFLPAIGQSIPDSLRRLNISSEWSFTTTAFESFLKNCKAPLTWLTLSGCECITDEYLELVVQYLGKTLQYLGVYRAVYNRMESFDKVREVIPEVDAPVESHLKFYQRKCQRDD
;
A
#
# COMPACT_ATOMS: atom_id res chain seq x y z
N MET A 1 29.09 32.66 -24.32
CA MET A 1 28.67 31.26 -24.56
C MET A 1 28.42 30.63 -23.21
N ALA A 2 27.16 30.51 -22.79
CA ALA A 2 26.86 29.79 -21.55
C ALA A 2 27.18 28.31 -21.78
N SER A 3 28.07 27.75 -20.97
CA SER A 3 28.40 26.33 -20.98
C SER A 3 27.12 25.52 -20.80
N SER A 4 26.66 24.83 -21.84
CA SER A 4 25.54 23.90 -21.74
C SER A 4 25.94 22.75 -20.81
N LEU A 5 25.16 22.50 -19.76
CA LEU A 5 25.30 21.31 -18.93
C LEU A 5 25.24 20.06 -19.82
N PRO A 6 26.13 19.06 -19.63
CA PRO A 6 26.07 17.82 -20.38
C PRO A 6 24.72 17.11 -20.20
N ASN A 7 24.24 16.39 -21.21
CA ASN A 7 22.96 15.65 -21.17
C ASN A 7 22.84 14.74 -19.93
N LEU A 8 23.93 14.07 -19.55
CA LEU A 8 23.96 13.20 -18.38
C LEU A 8 23.69 13.96 -17.08
N CYS A 9 24.16 15.22 -16.98
CA CYS A 9 23.88 16.07 -15.83
C CYS A 9 22.42 16.54 -15.84
N LEU A 10 21.91 17.00 -16.98
CA LEU A 10 20.51 17.42 -17.12
C LEU A 10 19.54 16.28 -16.80
N ARG A 11 19.79 15.08 -17.33
CA ARG A 11 18.97 13.90 -17.05
C ARG A 11 18.94 13.58 -15.56
N LYS A 12 20.09 13.58 -14.87
CA LYS A 12 20.14 13.35 -13.42
C LYS A 12 19.36 14.40 -12.64
N ILE A 13 19.47 15.68 -13.03
CA ILE A 13 18.72 16.78 -12.41
C ILE A 13 17.20 16.56 -12.58
N PHE A 14 16.76 16.24 -13.80
CA PHE A 14 15.34 16.00 -14.07
C PHE A 14 14.81 14.73 -13.43
N GLU A 15 15.63 13.69 -13.27
CA GLU A 15 15.27 12.48 -12.52
C GLU A 15 15.05 12.77 -11.02
N CYS A 16 15.77 13.73 -10.44
CA CYS A 16 15.54 14.17 -9.06
C CYS A 16 14.18 14.85 -8.85
N ILE A 17 13.57 15.38 -9.92
CA ILE A 17 12.24 16.01 -9.89
C ILE A 17 11.22 15.19 -10.70
N GLU A 18 11.43 13.87 -10.86
CA GLU A 18 10.56 13.01 -11.68
C GLU A 18 9.09 13.07 -11.25
N GLU A 19 8.82 13.18 -9.94
CA GLU A 19 7.46 13.26 -9.39
C GLU A 19 6.82 14.65 -9.55
N ASP A 20 7.62 15.71 -9.70
CA ASP A 20 7.12 17.07 -9.94
C ASP A 20 6.86 17.29 -11.44
N LYS A 21 5.73 16.77 -11.90
CA LYS A 21 5.30 16.86 -13.30
C LYS A 21 5.10 18.32 -13.76
N ILE A 22 4.77 19.25 -12.85
CA ILE A 22 4.57 20.67 -13.16
C ILE A 22 5.91 21.32 -13.49
N SER A 23 6.92 21.09 -12.66
CA SER A 23 8.28 21.57 -12.91
C SER A 23 8.88 20.94 -14.16
N LEU A 24 8.68 19.63 -14.38
CA LEU A 24 9.13 18.97 -15.61
C LEU A 24 8.46 19.55 -16.87
N HIS A 25 7.15 19.82 -16.83
CA HIS A 25 6.47 20.49 -17.94
C HIS A 25 7.08 21.86 -18.22
N SER A 26 7.41 22.63 -17.18
CA SER A 26 8.09 23.93 -17.34
C SER A 26 9.49 23.76 -17.95
N CYS A 27 10.24 22.74 -17.54
CA CYS A 27 11.56 22.42 -18.10
C CYS A 27 11.51 22.07 -19.60
N LEU A 28 10.45 21.39 -20.04
CA LEU A 28 10.24 21.05 -21.45
C LEU A 28 10.16 22.28 -22.36
N LEU A 29 9.66 23.41 -21.84
CA LEU A 29 9.46 24.65 -22.59
C LEU A 29 10.70 25.54 -22.66
N VAL A 30 11.79 25.20 -21.95
CA VAL A 30 12.99 26.05 -21.87
C VAL A 30 13.72 26.13 -23.21
N ASN A 31 14.05 24.99 -23.80
CA ASN A 31 14.63 24.88 -25.15
C ASN A 31 14.55 23.42 -25.65
N TRP A 32 14.88 23.21 -26.92
CA TRP A 32 14.88 21.88 -27.55
C TRP A 32 15.76 20.86 -26.81
N HIS A 33 16.91 21.29 -26.29
CA HIS A 33 17.84 20.39 -25.60
C HIS A 33 17.26 19.86 -24.27
N TRP A 34 16.62 20.73 -23.48
CA TRP A 34 15.94 20.34 -22.25
C TRP A 34 14.71 19.47 -22.57
N CYS A 35 13.94 19.83 -23.60
CA CYS A 35 12.83 19.04 -24.09
C CYS A 35 13.25 17.59 -24.38
N GLN A 36 14.37 17.39 -25.08
CA GLN A 36 14.90 16.05 -25.41
C GLN A 36 15.23 15.18 -24.20
N GLU A 37 15.66 15.76 -23.07
CA GLU A 37 15.97 15.00 -21.85
C GLU A 37 14.76 14.84 -20.92
N VAL A 38 13.81 15.78 -20.94
CA VAL A 38 12.60 15.74 -20.12
C VAL A 38 11.55 14.79 -20.70
N VAL A 39 11.37 14.77 -22.03
CA VAL A 39 10.35 13.91 -22.69
C VAL A 39 10.50 12.42 -22.30
N PRO A 40 11.70 11.82 -22.34
CA PRO A 40 11.89 10.44 -21.90
C PRO A 40 11.51 10.17 -20.44
N ILE A 41 11.51 11.18 -19.56
CA ILE A 41 11.16 11.07 -18.14
C ILE A 41 9.64 11.21 -17.97
N LEU A 42 9.03 12.22 -18.58
CA LEU A 42 7.57 12.42 -18.54
C LEU A 42 6.80 11.23 -19.12
N TRP A 43 7.33 10.60 -20.16
CA TRP A 43 6.67 9.50 -20.87
C TRP A 43 7.02 8.09 -20.35
N ARG A 44 7.78 7.97 -19.24
CA ARG A 44 8.02 6.66 -18.57
C ARG A 44 6.73 6.01 -18.09
N SER A 45 5.90 6.83 -17.46
CA SER A 45 4.61 6.47 -16.88
C SER A 45 3.71 7.72 -16.94
N PRO A 46 3.24 8.12 -18.13
CA PRO A 46 2.34 9.27 -18.23
C PRO A 46 1.13 8.99 -17.33
N ASN A 47 0.73 10.00 -16.54
CA ASN A 47 -0.17 9.95 -15.39
C ASN A 47 -1.16 8.77 -15.35
N ALA A 48 -1.43 8.28 -14.13
CA ALA A 48 -2.43 7.24 -13.85
C ALA A 48 -3.83 7.53 -14.42
N TYR A 49 -4.08 8.77 -14.84
CA TYR A 49 -5.20 9.18 -15.70
C TYR A 49 -4.65 9.59 -17.06
N MET A 50 -4.69 8.69 -18.06
CA MET A 50 -4.36 9.10 -19.43
C MET A 50 -5.43 10.08 -19.90
N SER A 51 -5.02 11.33 -20.16
CA SER A 51 -5.87 12.31 -20.81
C SER A 51 -6.20 11.85 -22.24
N LYS A 52 -7.28 12.40 -22.80
CA LYS A 52 -7.68 12.14 -24.18
C LYS A 52 -6.52 12.34 -25.17
N GLN A 53 -5.73 13.39 -24.95
CA GLN A 53 -4.59 13.77 -25.77
C GLN A 53 -3.47 12.73 -25.71
N LEU A 54 -3.23 12.09 -24.56
CA LEU A 54 -2.19 11.07 -24.44
C LEU A 54 -2.49 9.83 -25.28
N VAL A 55 -3.75 9.39 -25.31
CA VAL A 55 -4.18 8.27 -26.16
C VAL A 55 -4.00 8.61 -27.64
N GLU A 56 -4.37 9.83 -28.02
CA GLU A 56 -4.23 10.31 -29.41
C GLU A 56 -2.76 10.38 -29.85
N VAL A 57 -1.85 10.79 -28.98
CA VAL A 57 -0.40 10.77 -29.28
C VAL A 57 0.10 9.35 -29.55
N TYR A 58 -0.37 8.34 -28.80
CA TYR A 58 0.01 6.96 -29.05
C TYR A 58 -0.61 6.39 -30.32
N ILE A 59 -1.86 6.73 -30.62
CA ILE A 59 -2.49 6.37 -31.89
C ILE A 59 -1.74 7.01 -33.07
N ALA A 60 -1.28 8.25 -32.92
CA ALA A 60 -0.47 8.92 -33.93
C ALA A 60 0.88 8.22 -34.20
N CYS A 61 1.39 7.43 -33.23
CA CYS A 61 2.60 6.62 -33.39
C CYS A 61 2.37 5.31 -34.17
N LEU A 62 1.11 4.90 -34.40
CA LEU A 62 0.78 3.71 -35.18
C LEU A 62 1.09 3.94 -36.67
N SER A 63 1.32 2.85 -37.41
CA SER A 63 1.47 2.93 -38.86
C SER A 63 0.14 3.26 -39.55
N GLU A 64 0.19 3.71 -40.80
CA GLU A 64 -1.03 4.01 -41.55
C GLU A 64 -1.87 2.74 -41.79
N GLU A 65 -1.24 1.57 -41.95
CA GLU A 65 -1.93 0.28 -42.03
C GLU A 65 -2.66 -0.06 -40.73
N GLU A 66 -2.01 0.15 -39.57
CA GLU A 66 -2.61 -0.07 -38.25
C GLU A 66 -3.78 0.88 -37.99
N LYS A 67 -3.67 2.14 -38.41
CA LYS A 67 -4.76 3.11 -38.34
C LYS A 67 -5.93 2.72 -39.25
N GLN A 68 -5.66 2.19 -40.44
CA GLN A 68 -6.70 1.70 -41.34
C GLN A 68 -7.48 0.54 -40.73
N ILE A 69 -6.80 -0.42 -40.07
CA ILE A 69 -7.45 -1.52 -39.34
C ILE A 69 -8.44 -0.98 -38.29
N LEU A 70 -8.10 0.09 -37.58
CA LEU A 70 -9.00 0.70 -36.60
C LEU A 70 -10.23 1.30 -37.28
N ASN A 71 -10.06 2.07 -38.34
CA ASN A 71 -11.16 2.66 -39.11
C ASN A 71 -12.10 1.57 -39.67
N ASP A 72 -11.55 0.49 -40.22
CA ASP A 72 -12.31 -0.64 -40.77
C ASP A 72 -13.14 -1.36 -39.69
N ASN A 73 -12.71 -1.29 -38.42
CA ASN A 73 -13.40 -1.87 -37.26
C ASN A 73 -14.26 -0.84 -36.50
N GLY A 74 -14.65 0.25 -37.15
CA GLY A 74 -15.60 1.23 -36.61
C GLY A 74 -15.01 2.19 -35.58
N LEU A 75 -13.69 2.35 -35.53
CA LEU A 75 -13.02 3.37 -34.73
C LEU A 75 -12.66 4.57 -35.59
N ASN A 76 -13.54 5.58 -35.62
CA ASN A 76 -13.27 6.84 -36.31
C ASN A 76 -12.18 7.64 -35.56
N LEU A 77 -10.97 7.63 -36.11
CA LEU A 77 -9.82 8.33 -35.54
C LEU A 77 -9.96 9.86 -35.68
N PRO A 78 -9.53 10.66 -34.69
CA PRO A 78 -9.61 12.11 -34.78
C PRO A 78 -8.55 12.66 -35.76
N PRO A 79 -8.74 13.88 -36.29
CA PRO A 79 -7.71 14.54 -37.10
C PRO A 79 -6.37 14.72 -36.38
N SER A 80 -6.39 14.82 -35.04
CA SER A 80 -5.19 14.92 -34.21
C SER A 80 -4.25 13.71 -34.31
N THR A 81 -4.71 12.57 -34.82
CA THR A 81 -3.90 11.35 -34.98
C THR A 81 -3.25 11.18 -36.36
N GLU A 82 -3.56 12.08 -37.30
CA GLU A 82 -3.03 12.03 -38.67
C GLU A 82 -1.61 12.61 -38.75
N SER A 83 -1.28 13.57 -37.88
CA SER A 83 0.05 14.18 -37.87
C SER A 83 1.06 13.30 -37.12
N PRO A 84 2.27 13.10 -37.68
CA PRO A 84 3.29 12.33 -37.00
C PRO A 84 3.72 13.02 -35.70
N PRO A 85 3.93 12.26 -34.61
CA PRO A 85 4.37 12.83 -33.35
C PRO A 85 5.81 13.33 -33.44
N THR A 86 6.14 14.37 -32.67
CA THR A 86 7.49 14.96 -32.61
C THR A 86 8.55 13.96 -32.11
N PHE A 87 8.14 13.01 -31.28
CA PHE A 87 9.01 11.97 -30.73
C PHE A 87 8.34 10.60 -30.88
N ASP A 88 9.15 9.53 -30.90
CA ASP A 88 8.66 8.17 -30.72
C ASP A 88 8.34 7.95 -29.23
N TYR A 89 7.15 8.42 -28.82
CA TYR A 89 6.73 8.39 -27.43
C TYR A 89 6.57 6.96 -26.89
N ALA A 90 6.24 5.99 -27.75
CA ALA A 90 6.13 4.59 -27.37
C ALA A 90 7.45 4.02 -26.83
N LYS A 91 8.59 4.46 -27.40
CA LYS A 91 9.94 4.07 -26.95
C LYS A 91 10.22 4.42 -25.49
N TYR A 92 9.56 5.44 -24.93
CA TYR A 92 9.82 5.90 -23.57
C TYR A 92 8.98 5.18 -22.50
N ARG A 93 8.01 4.35 -22.88
CA ARG A 93 7.07 3.71 -21.96
C ARG A 93 7.75 2.65 -21.07
N ARG A 94 8.12 2.99 -19.84
CA ARG A 94 8.79 2.07 -18.88
C ARG A 94 7.83 1.34 -17.95
N VAL A 95 6.59 1.84 -17.80
CA VAL A 95 5.56 1.29 -16.92
C VAL A 95 4.33 0.93 -17.75
N LEU A 96 3.90 -0.33 -17.68
CA LEU A 96 2.73 -0.84 -18.39
C LEU A 96 1.75 -1.45 -17.40
N HIS A 97 0.64 -0.75 -17.18
CA HIS A 97 -0.49 -1.20 -16.36
C HIS A 97 -1.67 -1.56 -17.28
N LEU A 98 -1.90 -2.86 -17.50
CA LEU A 98 -2.78 -3.36 -18.55
C LEU A 98 -4.27 -2.99 -18.35
N GLY A 99 -4.86 -3.23 -17.18
CA GLY A 99 -6.28 -2.87 -16.96
C GLY A 99 -6.51 -1.37 -16.92
N GLY A 100 -5.54 -0.62 -16.42
CA GLY A 100 -5.48 0.84 -16.49
C GLY A 100 -5.45 1.34 -17.95
N LEU A 101 -4.58 0.78 -18.81
CA LEU A 101 -4.59 1.07 -20.24
C LEU A 101 -5.96 0.77 -20.85
N TYR A 102 -6.49 -0.42 -20.63
CA TYR A 102 -7.80 -0.83 -21.13
C TYR A 102 -8.92 0.12 -20.67
N HIS A 103 -8.94 0.49 -19.39
CA HIS A 103 -9.90 1.42 -18.81
C HIS A 103 -9.77 2.82 -19.41
N HIS A 104 -8.55 3.33 -19.63
CA HIS A 104 -8.37 4.62 -20.31
C HIS A 104 -8.85 4.59 -21.75
N LEU A 105 -8.58 3.52 -22.49
CA LEU A 105 -9.08 3.36 -23.85
C LEU A 105 -10.60 3.24 -23.87
N TRP A 106 -11.19 2.58 -22.87
CA TRP A 106 -12.64 2.55 -22.66
C TRP A 106 -13.22 3.96 -22.48
N TRP A 107 -12.64 4.78 -21.62
CA TRP A 107 -13.05 6.18 -21.44
C TRP A 107 -12.85 7.01 -22.70
N TRP A 108 -11.72 6.88 -23.38
CA TRP A 108 -11.43 7.61 -24.61
C TRP A 108 -12.45 7.30 -25.71
N CYS A 109 -12.85 6.03 -25.84
CA CYS A 109 -13.90 5.62 -26.77
C CYS A 109 -15.26 6.21 -26.36
N ASN A 110 -15.66 6.07 -25.09
CA ASN A 110 -17.02 6.45 -24.66
C ASN A 110 -17.25 7.96 -24.48
N LEU A 111 -16.19 8.75 -24.30
CA LEU A 111 -16.30 10.22 -24.19
C LEU A 111 -16.48 10.91 -25.55
N ARG A 112 -16.35 10.18 -26.65
CA ARG A 112 -16.75 10.66 -27.98
C ARG A 112 -18.26 10.48 -28.08
N ARG A 113 -19.00 11.58 -27.93
CA ARG A 113 -20.48 11.61 -27.94
C ARG A 113 -21.12 11.21 -29.28
N ASP A 114 -20.32 11.07 -30.31
CA ASP A 114 -20.75 10.64 -31.63
C ASP A 114 -20.37 9.17 -31.81
N GLU A 115 -21.40 8.32 -31.81
CA GLU A 115 -21.39 6.89 -32.07
C GLU A 115 -20.79 6.00 -30.97
N CYS A 116 -21.61 5.05 -30.47
CA CYS A 116 -21.15 3.98 -29.60
C CYS A 116 -20.06 3.17 -30.32
N ILE A 117 -18.79 3.49 -30.06
CA ILE A 117 -17.66 2.70 -30.55
C ILE A 117 -17.88 1.25 -30.11
N GLY A 118 -17.90 0.34 -31.08
CA GLY A 118 -18.09 -1.08 -30.85
C GLY A 118 -17.01 -1.61 -29.91
N ALA A 119 -17.39 -2.51 -28.98
CA ALA A 119 -16.46 -3.12 -28.03
C ALA A 119 -15.24 -3.74 -28.73
N GLU A 120 -15.39 -4.21 -29.96
CA GLU A 120 -14.33 -4.84 -30.75
C GLU A 120 -13.23 -3.88 -31.19
N GLY A 121 -13.57 -2.68 -31.69
CA GLY A 121 -12.57 -1.68 -32.05
C GLY A 121 -11.66 -1.34 -30.86
N ARG A 122 -12.23 -1.18 -29.66
CA ARG A 122 -11.45 -0.95 -28.42
C ARG A 122 -10.48 -2.09 -28.13
N PHE A 123 -10.91 -3.33 -28.33
CA PHE A 123 -10.05 -4.48 -28.07
C PHE A 123 -8.86 -4.51 -29.04
N ILE A 124 -9.10 -4.22 -30.32
CA ILE A 124 -8.08 -4.09 -31.36
C ILE A 124 -7.12 -2.93 -31.06
N LEU A 125 -7.65 -1.76 -30.70
CA LEU A 125 -6.83 -0.61 -30.31
C LEU A 125 -5.91 -0.94 -29.14
N THR A 126 -6.42 -1.65 -28.13
CA THR A 126 -5.61 -2.10 -26.99
C THR A 126 -4.50 -3.04 -27.46
N GLU A 127 -4.80 -4.00 -28.34
CA GLU A 127 -3.81 -4.93 -28.89
C GLU A 127 -2.70 -4.22 -29.68
N LEU A 128 -3.08 -3.29 -30.58
CA LEU A 128 -2.13 -2.54 -31.39
C LEU A 128 -1.21 -1.67 -30.53
N LEU A 129 -1.77 -0.98 -29.51
CA LEU A 129 -0.94 -0.19 -28.60
C LEU A 129 0.00 -1.05 -27.76
N LEU A 130 -0.43 -2.24 -27.33
CA LEU A 130 0.47 -3.16 -26.62
C LEU A 130 1.59 -3.67 -27.52
N LYS A 131 1.29 -4.05 -28.78
CA LYS A 131 2.31 -4.42 -29.77
C LYS A 131 3.28 -3.27 -30.03
N LEU A 132 2.78 -2.05 -30.17
CA LEU A 132 3.59 -0.84 -30.32
C LEU A 132 4.54 -0.65 -29.12
N PHE A 133 4.02 -0.75 -27.89
CA PHE A 133 4.84 -0.59 -26.69
C PHE A 133 5.91 -1.68 -26.56
N VAL A 134 5.54 -2.95 -26.74
CA VAL A 134 6.47 -4.06 -26.60
C VAL A 134 7.55 -4.03 -27.69
N SER A 135 7.20 -3.67 -28.93
CA SER A 135 8.14 -3.63 -30.04
C SER A 135 9.09 -2.43 -30.04
N ARG A 136 8.64 -1.26 -29.58
CA ARG A 136 9.42 -0.01 -29.60
C ARG A 136 10.14 0.27 -28.29
N CYS A 137 9.63 -0.24 -27.17
CA CYS A 137 10.23 0.00 -25.87
C CYS A 137 11.46 -0.91 -25.66
N PRO A 138 12.65 -0.36 -25.36
CA PRO A 138 13.83 -1.16 -25.10
C PRO A 138 13.78 -1.91 -23.76
N ALA A 139 12.98 -1.45 -22.79
CA ALA A 139 12.89 -2.04 -21.46
C ALA A 139 11.62 -1.61 -20.74
N ILE A 140 10.77 -2.56 -20.37
CA ILE A 140 9.67 -2.33 -19.43
C ILE A 140 10.18 -2.72 -18.04
N TYR A 141 10.18 -1.79 -17.09
CA TYR A 141 10.64 -2.04 -15.72
C TYR A 141 9.51 -2.45 -14.79
N ARG A 142 8.27 -2.01 -15.08
CA ARG A 142 7.09 -2.32 -14.28
C ARG A 142 5.97 -2.82 -15.18
N PHE A 143 5.52 -4.03 -14.93
CA PHE A 143 4.34 -4.60 -15.57
C PHE A 143 3.30 -4.96 -14.51
N SER A 144 2.06 -4.55 -14.73
CA SER A 144 0.95 -4.90 -13.85
C SER A 144 -0.31 -5.24 -14.63
N CYS A 145 -0.99 -6.30 -14.23
CA CYS A 145 -2.32 -6.65 -14.71
C CYS A 145 -3.20 -7.06 -13.54
N ASP A 146 -4.35 -6.39 -13.44
CA ASP A 146 -5.33 -6.48 -12.38
C ASP A 146 -6.54 -7.38 -12.72
N ALA A 147 -6.56 -7.98 -13.92
CA ALA A 147 -7.63 -8.87 -14.35
C ALA A 147 -7.13 -10.04 -15.22
N THR A 148 -7.49 -11.27 -14.85
CA THR A 148 -7.11 -12.49 -15.60
C THR A 148 -7.56 -12.45 -17.06
N TRP A 149 -8.78 -11.97 -17.33
CA TRP A 149 -9.34 -11.98 -18.68
C TRP A 149 -8.55 -11.10 -19.66
N LEU A 150 -7.85 -10.06 -19.16
CA LEU A 150 -6.95 -9.24 -19.96
C LEU A 150 -5.71 -10.02 -20.36
N LEU A 151 -5.13 -10.80 -19.44
CA LEU A 151 -4.00 -11.70 -19.74
C LEU A 151 -4.42 -12.83 -20.69
N GLU A 152 -5.70 -13.25 -20.64
CA GLU A 152 -6.25 -14.25 -21.57
C GLU A 152 -6.39 -13.70 -22.98
N ARG A 153 -6.79 -12.43 -23.10
CA ARG A 153 -6.98 -11.78 -24.39
C ARG A 153 -5.67 -11.25 -24.99
N TYR A 154 -4.76 -10.73 -24.16
CA TYR A 154 -3.55 -10.04 -24.60
C TYR A 154 -2.29 -10.78 -24.16
N ASP A 155 -1.78 -11.61 -25.06
CA ASP A 155 -0.54 -12.34 -24.83
C ASP A 155 0.70 -11.48 -25.14
N ILE A 156 1.06 -10.58 -24.22
CA ILE A 156 2.18 -9.64 -24.45
C ILE A 156 3.52 -10.32 -24.68
N THR A 157 3.69 -11.54 -24.16
CA THR A 157 4.92 -12.32 -24.32
C THR A 157 5.10 -12.88 -25.72
N SER A 158 4.03 -12.90 -26.51
CA SER A 158 4.05 -13.34 -27.92
C SER A 158 4.39 -12.21 -28.90
N TYR A 159 4.42 -10.96 -28.45
CA TYR A 159 4.60 -9.82 -29.35
C TYR A 159 6.06 -9.65 -29.81
N PRO A 160 6.29 -9.07 -31.00
CA PRO A 160 7.65 -8.79 -31.48
C PRO A 160 8.41 -7.91 -30.48
N GLY A 161 9.61 -8.32 -30.10
CA GLY A 161 10.45 -7.60 -29.12
C GLY A 161 10.13 -7.90 -27.64
N ALA A 162 9.20 -8.82 -27.35
CA ALA A 162 8.83 -9.17 -25.98
C ALA A 162 10.02 -9.66 -25.14
N GLU A 163 10.81 -10.61 -25.64
CA GLU A 163 11.94 -11.17 -24.88
C GLU A 163 12.95 -10.09 -24.49
N SER A 164 13.33 -9.22 -25.44
CA SER A 164 14.31 -8.16 -25.19
C SER A 164 13.80 -7.08 -24.26
N CYS A 165 12.51 -6.75 -24.33
CA CYS A 165 11.88 -5.70 -23.54
C CYS A 165 11.47 -6.16 -22.13
N LEU A 166 10.89 -7.35 -22.01
CA LEU A 166 10.30 -7.88 -20.77
C LEU A 166 11.35 -8.49 -19.83
N GLN A 167 12.50 -8.98 -20.31
CA GLN A 167 13.58 -9.46 -19.44
C GLN A 167 14.08 -8.42 -18.42
N HIS A 168 13.78 -7.14 -18.67
CA HIS A 168 14.14 -6.01 -17.81
C HIS A 168 13.10 -5.71 -16.72
N ILE A 169 11.99 -6.45 -16.64
CA ILE A 169 10.97 -6.27 -15.61
C ILE A 169 11.60 -6.45 -14.22
N ARG A 170 11.41 -5.43 -13.39
CA ARG A 170 11.85 -5.40 -11.99
C ARG A 170 10.66 -5.46 -11.03
N ARG A 171 9.51 -4.91 -11.42
CA ARG A 171 8.27 -4.96 -10.64
C ARG A 171 7.19 -5.65 -11.44
N LEU A 172 6.71 -6.77 -10.93
CA LEU A 172 5.66 -7.57 -11.54
C LEU A 172 4.45 -7.61 -10.61
N THR A 173 3.28 -7.24 -11.13
CA THR A 173 2.01 -7.39 -10.41
C THR A 173 1.04 -8.17 -11.27
N LEU A 174 0.65 -9.37 -10.82
CA LEU A 174 -0.35 -10.18 -11.50
C LEU A 174 -1.46 -10.50 -10.51
N THR A 175 -2.68 -10.07 -10.80
CA THR A 175 -3.83 -10.38 -9.96
C THR A 175 -4.89 -11.17 -10.73
N GLY A 176 -5.71 -11.89 -9.98
CA GLY A 176 -6.77 -12.74 -10.51
C GLY A 176 -6.49 -14.22 -10.28
N LYS A 177 -7.18 -15.06 -11.06
CA LYS A 177 -7.16 -16.52 -10.94
C LYS A 177 -6.36 -17.15 -12.07
N ARG A 178 -5.93 -18.40 -11.90
CA ARG A 178 -5.28 -19.23 -12.93
C ARG A 178 -4.01 -18.59 -13.52
N LEU A 179 -3.10 -18.19 -12.64
CA LEU A 179 -1.93 -17.40 -12.99
C LEU A 179 -0.74 -18.23 -13.45
N ARG A 180 -0.75 -19.56 -13.28
CA ARG A 180 0.35 -20.46 -13.65
C ARG A 180 0.90 -20.23 -15.05
N LYS A 181 0.01 -20.27 -16.06
CA LYS A 181 0.38 -20.05 -17.47
C LYS A 181 1.05 -18.70 -17.72
N TYR A 182 0.76 -17.69 -16.91
CA TYR A 182 1.38 -16.38 -17.03
C TYR A 182 2.73 -16.34 -16.35
N PHE A 183 2.91 -17.00 -15.21
CA PHE A 183 4.24 -17.17 -14.61
C PHE A 183 5.21 -17.90 -15.56
N GLU A 184 4.72 -18.94 -16.26
CA GLU A 184 5.49 -19.63 -17.30
C GLU A 184 5.89 -18.67 -18.44
N LYS A 185 4.97 -17.82 -18.91
CA LYS A 185 5.22 -16.81 -19.94
C LYS A 185 6.21 -15.73 -19.50
N PHE A 186 6.13 -15.29 -18.24
CA PHE A 186 7.04 -14.30 -17.67
C PHE A 186 8.37 -14.89 -17.19
N SER A 187 8.62 -16.19 -17.38
CA SER A 187 9.86 -16.86 -16.94
C SER A 187 11.15 -16.27 -17.52
N VAL A 188 11.08 -15.56 -18.65
CA VAL A 188 12.18 -14.77 -19.22
C VAL A 188 12.66 -13.64 -18.30
N CYS A 189 11.83 -13.22 -17.33
CA CYS A 189 12.12 -12.19 -16.36
C CYS A 189 12.81 -12.80 -15.14
N HIS A 190 14.15 -12.91 -15.17
CA HIS A 190 14.95 -13.40 -14.03
C HIS A 190 15.33 -12.29 -13.04
N GLY A 191 14.96 -11.04 -13.36
CA GLY A 191 15.39 -9.84 -12.66
C GLY A 191 14.34 -9.23 -11.74
N VAL A 192 13.21 -9.90 -11.50
CA VAL A 192 12.11 -9.33 -10.70
C VAL A 192 12.59 -9.16 -9.27
N CYS A 193 12.51 -7.92 -8.78
CA CYS A 193 12.87 -7.57 -7.41
C CYS A 193 11.65 -7.24 -6.54
N GLN A 194 10.51 -6.92 -7.15
CA GLN A 194 9.24 -6.76 -6.45
C GLN A 194 8.16 -7.59 -7.16
N LEU A 195 7.55 -8.51 -6.43
CA LEU A 195 6.45 -9.35 -6.92
C LEU A 195 5.23 -9.15 -6.04
N LYS A 196 4.12 -8.75 -6.65
CA LYS A 196 2.80 -8.76 -6.03
C LYS A 196 1.90 -9.73 -6.78
N THR A 197 1.34 -10.71 -6.10
CA THR A 197 0.45 -11.68 -6.74
C THR A 197 -0.59 -12.25 -5.79
N TYR A 198 -1.59 -12.90 -6.38
CA TYR A 198 -2.58 -13.69 -5.67
C TYR A 198 -2.16 -15.16 -5.65
N LEU A 199 -2.48 -15.84 -4.56
CA LEU A 199 -2.34 -17.28 -4.45
C LEU A 199 -3.38 -17.97 -5.35
N PRO A 200 -3.07 -19.16 -5.88
CA PRO A 200 -4.07 -20.01 -6.49
C PRO A 200 -5.21 -20.27 -5.49
N VAL A 201 -6.44 -20.38 -6.00
CA VAL A 201 -7.62 -20.69 -5.20
C VAL A 201 -8.12 -22.08 -5.56
N TYR A 202 -8.57 -22.84 -4.57
CA TYR A 202 -9.22 -24.13 -4.82
C TYR A 202 -10.43 -23.98 -5.73
N GLU A 203 -10.44 -24.75 -6.82
CA GLU A 203 -11.64 -24.91 -7.64
C GLU A 203 -12.47 -26.10 -7.13
N TRP A 204 -13.79 -25.94 -7.15
CA TRP A 204 -14.71 -27.04 -6.81
C TRP A 204 -14.79 -28.03 -7.98
N ASP A 205 -14.53 -29.29 -7.70
CA ASP A 205 -14.73 -30.39 -8.63
C ASP A 205 -16.19 -30.86 -8.51
N ASN A 206 -17.01 -30.49 -9.50
CA ASN A 206 -18.42 -30.86 -9.55
C ASN A 206 -18.62 -32.38 -9.68
N GLU A 207 -17.67 -33.09 -10.32
CA GLU A 207 -17.77 -34.54 -10.54
C GLU A 207 -17.42 -35.31 -9.27
N LYS A 208 -16.31 -34.92 -8.62
CA LYS A 208 -15.83 -35.57 -7.39
C LYS A 208 -16.52 -35.06 -6.11
N GLN A 209 -17.34 -34.01 -6.23
CA GLN A 209 -17.97 -33.29 -5.10
C GLN A 209 -16.96 -32.92 -4.00
N CYS A 210 -15.76 -32.53 -4.41
CA CYS A 210 -14.69 -32.16 -3.50
C CYS A 210 -13.83 -31.05 -4.13
N ARG A 211 -12.82 -30.58 -3.40
CA ARG A 211 -11.88 -29.60 -3.95
C ARG A 211 -10.93 -30.27 -4.94
N ASN A 212 -10.67 -29.61 -6.06
CA ASN A 212 -9.70 -30.08 -7.04
C ASN A 212 -8.27 -29.76 -6.57
N THR A 213 -7.73 -30.60 -5.69
CA THR A 213 -6.38 -30.44 -5.14
C THR A 213 -5.30 -30.55 -6.21
N GLU A 214 -5.48 -31.42 -7.21
CA GLU A 214 -4.50 -31.60 -8.29
C GLU A 214 -4.32 -30.31 -9.12
N LYS A 215 -5.43 -29.68 -9.51
CA LYS A 215 -5.39 -28.42 -10.25
C LYS A 215 -4.80 -27.27 -9.42
N PHE A 216 -5.10 -27.25 -8.12
CA PHE A 216 -4.52 -26.30 -7.19
C PHE A 216 -2.99 -26.46 -7.11
N GLU A 217 -2.50 -27.68 -6.89
CA GLU A 217 -1.05 -27.96 -6.79
C GLU A 217 -0.30 -27.58 -8.07
N VAL A 218 -0.93 -27.83 -9.22
CA VAL A 218 -0.41 -27.44 -10.51
C VAL A 218 -0.30 -25.91 -10.63
N GLU A 219 -1.29 -25.16 -10.15
CA GLU A 219 -1.23 -23.69 -10.16
C GLU A 219 -0.16 -23.15 -9.20
N VAL A 220 -0.01 -23.77 -8.03
CA VAL A 220 1.01 -23.44 -7.03
C VAL A 220 2.42 -23.65 -7.60
N GLU A 221 2.63 -24.74 -8.34
CA GLU A 221 3.92 -25.06 -8.97
C GLU A 221 4.44 -23.91 -9.85
N GLY A 222 3.56 -23.29 -10.64
CA GLY A 222 3.95 -22.18 -11.53
C GLY A 222 4.53 -21.00 -10.77
N LEU A 223 3.95 -20.64 -9.63
CA LEU A 223 4.44 -19.55 -8.77
C LEU A 223 5.72 -19.96 -8.03
N VAL A 224 5.81 -21.20 -7.53
CA VAL A 224 7.01 -21.73 -6.88
C VAL A 224 8.22 -21.67 -7.81
N VAL A 225 8.09 -22.21 -9.02
CA VAL A 225 9.16 -22.20 -10.03
C VAL A 225 9.53 -20.76 -10.39
N PHE A 226 8.54 -19.88 -10.53
CA PHE A 226 8.80 -18.48 -10.86
C PHE A 226 9.60 -17.75 -9.77
N ILE A 227 9.25 -17.93 -8.49
CA ILE A 227 9.98 -17.37 -7.35
C ILE A 227 11.42 -17.91 -7.34
N GLN A 228 11.59 -19.22 -7.49
CA GLN A 228 12.91 -19.87 -7.47
C GLN A 228 13.82 -19.41 -8.61
N ALA A 229 13.24 -19.03 -9.76
CA ALA A 229 13.99 -18.53 -10.91
C ALA A 229 14.48 -17.07 -10.78
N GLN A 230 14.02 -16.32 -9.76
CA GLN A 230 14.43 -14.93 -9.54
C GLN A 230 15.82 -14.84 -8.92
N ARG A 231 16.58 -13.83 -9.34
CA ARG A 231 17.96 -13.61 -8.90
C ARG A 231 18.11 -12.55 -7.80
N ASN A 232 17.07 -11.76 -7.55
CA ASN A 232 17.14 -10.61 -6.65
C ASN A 232 15.75 -10.21 -6.13
N LEU A 233 14.90 -11.18 -5.74
CA LEU A 233 13.59 -10.86 -5.19
C LEU A 233 13.76 -10.25 -3.80
N GLN A 234 13.33 -9.00 -3.63
CA GLN A 234 13.49 -8.20 -2.40
C GLN A 234 12.15 -7.97 -1.71
N ASP A 235 11.08 -7.72 -2.47
CA ASP A 235 9.75 -7.44 -1.96
C ASP A 235 8.75 -8.45 -2.53
N LEU A 236 8.10 -9.22 -1.66
CA LEU A 236 7.08 -10.18 -2.04
C LEU A 236 5.78 -9.90 -1.28
N GLU A 237 4.71 -9.69 -2.05
CA GLU A 237 3.35 -9.50 -1.54
C GLU A 237 2.44 -10.59 -2.11
N LEU A 238 1.94 -11.46 -1.23
CA LEU A 238 1.04 -12.57 -1.56
C LEU A 238 -0.34 -12.33 -0.98
N HIS A 239 -1.37 -12.39 -1.82
CA HIS A 239 -2.77 -12.26 -1.44
C HIS A 239 -3.50 -13.59 -1.62
N GLY A 240 -4.05 -14.15 -0.54
CA GLY A 240 -5.00 -15.25 -0.62
C GLY A 240 -6.42 -14.79 -0.96
N ASP A 241 -7.34 -15.74 -1.08
CA ASP A 241 -8.78 -15.49 -1.18
C ASP A 241 -9.42 -15.52 0.22
N TYR A 242 -10.13 -14.45 0.58
CA TYR A 242 -10.86 -14.32 1.85
C TYR A 242 -11.81 -15.50 2.11
N TYR A 243 -12.36 -16.10 1.04
CA TYR A 243 -13.28 -17.24 1.11
C TYR A 243 -12.62 -18.60 0.77
N GLY A 244 -11.35 -18.59 0.35
CA GLY A 244 -10.61 -19.78 -0.09
C GLY A 244 -9.93 -20.53 1.05
N HIS A 245 -9.49 -21.76 0.78
CA HIS A 245 -8.74 -22.59 1.73
C HIS A 245 -7.25 -22.63 1.37
N ASP A 246 -6.67 -21.50 1.04
CA ASP A 246 -5.34 -21.46 0.41
C ASP A 246 -4.26 -21.95 1.36
N THR A 247 -3.30 -22.71 0.84
CA THR A 247 -2.29 -23.45 1.61
C THR A 247 -0.90 -23.03 1.18
N GLY A 248 -0.58 -21.75 1.39
CA GLY A 248 0.65 -21.10 0.91
C GLY A 248 1.98 -21.76 1.34
N GLY A 249 1.98 -22.86 2.11
CA GLY A 249 3.16 -23.51 2.67
C GLY A 249 4.25 -23.86 1.65
N ARG A 250 3.90 -24.41 0.47
CA ARG A 250 4.91 -24.69 -0.58
C ARG A 250 5.57 -23.42 -1.12
N ILE A 251 4.79 -22.34 -1.25
CA ILE A 251 5.29 -21.04 -1.69
C ILE A 251 6.18 -20.43 -0.61
N ILE A 252 5.81 -20.58 0.66
CA ILE A 252 6.65 -20.20 1.80
C ILE A 252 7.96 -20.96 1.77
N THR A 253 7.96 -22.28 1.54
CA THR A 253 9.20 -23.06 1.39
C THR A 253 10.05 -22.59 0.21
N ALA A 254 9.43 -22.18 -0.90
CA ALA A 254 10.14 -21.66 -2.07
C ALA A 254 10.97 -20.39 -1.77
N LEU A 255 10.61 -19.63 -0.73
CA LEU A 255 11.34 -18.44 -0.29
C LEU A 255 12.78 -18.74 0.15
N GLN A 256 13.11 -20.00 0.47
CA GLN A 256 14.51 -20.39 0.74
C GLN A 256 15.46 -20.01 -0.39
N SER A 257 14.99 -20.06 -1.65
CA SER A 257 15.76 -19.65 -2.83
C SER A 257 16.10 -18.15 -2.84
N GLN A 258 15.35 -17.33 -2.10
CA GLN A 258 15.48 -15.88 -2.01
C GLN A 258 16.00 -15.44 -0.63
N SER A 259 16.58 -16.36 0.14
CA SER A 259 17.04 -16.14 1.52
C SER A 259 18.07 -15.01 1.68
N GLU A 260 18.88 -14.77 0.64
CA GLU A 260 19.89 -13.70 0.64
C GLU A 260 19.36 -12.34 0.17
N THR A 261 18.20 -12.30 -0.49
CA THR A 261 17.73 -11.10 -1.19
C THR A 261 16.44 -10.53 -0.61
N LEU A 262 15.58 -11.36 -0.01
CA LEU A 262 14.27 -10.93 0.46
C LEU A 262 14.40 -10.02 1.69
N THR A 263 13.86 -8.80 1.59
CA THR A 263 13.86 -7.78 2.63
C THR A 263 12.45 -7.45 3.12
N ARG A 264 11.42 -7.65 2.30
CA ARG A 264 10.01 -7.45 2.66
C ARG A 264 9.14 -8.63 2.26
N LEU A 265 8.35 -9.12 3.20
CA LEU A 265 7.33 -10.13 2.98
C LEU A 265 5.99 -9.65 3.54
N LYS A 266 4.98 -9.59 2.68
CA LYS A 266 3.59 -9.34 3.07
C LYS A 266 2.70 -10.50 2.66
N LEU A 267 1.97 -11.04 3.64
CA LEU A 267 0.99 -12.10 3.47
C LEU A 267 -0.38 -11.53 3.85
N SER A 268 -1.30 -11.51 2.90
CA SER A 268 -2.65 -10.96 3.07
C SER A 268 -3.70 -12.03 2.79
N TYR A 269 -4.63 -12.24 3.71
CA TYR A 269 -5.75 -13.19 3.59
C TYR A 269 -5.33 -14.63 3.26
N VAL A 270 -4.15 -15.05 3.73
CA VAL A 270 -3.61 -16.40 3.50
C VAL A 270 -3.96 -17.32 4.66
N ARG A 271 -4.48 -18.51 4.37
CA ARG A 271 -4.72 -19.55 5.37
C ARG A 271 -3.55 -20.53 5.43
N PHE A 272 -3.36 -21.14 6.60
CA PHE A 272 -2.16 -21.92 6.91
C PHE A 272 -2.47 -23.29 7.52
N GLU A 273 -3.75 -23.71 7.51
CA GLU A 273 -4.18 -25.00 8.03
C GLU A 273 -3.38 -26.18 7.41
N GLY A 274 -2.75 -26.98 8.29
CA GLY A 274 -2.04 -28.19 7.92
C GLY A 274 -0.78 -27.98 7.05
N GLN A 275 -0.21 -26.78 7.06
CA GLN A 275 0.96 -26.46 6.24
C GLN A 275 2.29 -26.80 6.91
N PRO A 276 3.36 -27.03 6.11
CA PRO A 276 4.69 -27.23 6.66
C PRO A 276 5.19 -25.98 7.42
N PRO A 277 6.16 -26.15 8.33
CA PRO A 277 6.79 -25.03 9.01
C PRO A 277 7.42 -24.03 8.06
N PHE A 278 7.48 -22.76 8.48
CA PHE A 278 7.93 -21.60 7.71
C PHE A 278 9.45 -21.53 7.54
N PHE A 279 10.08 -22.64 7.15
CA PHE A 279 11.52 -22.72 6.93
C PHE A 279 12.03 -21.72 5.88
N GLY A 280 11.20 -21.35 4.89
CA GLY A 280 11.57 -20.32 3.94
C GLY A 280 11.60 -18.92 4.54
N ILE A 281 10.66 -18.55 5.41
CA ILE A 281 10.73 -17.27 6.15
C ILE A 281 11.95 -17.28 7.07
N GLY A 282 12.14 -18.36 7.85
CA GLY A 282 13.30 -18.49 8.75
C GLY A 282 14.65 -18.39 8.03
N ALA A 283 14.74 -18.84 6.78
CA ALA A 283 15.95 -18.72 5.99
C ALA A 283 16.28 -17.27 5.55
N CYS A 284 15.28 -16.38 5.46
CA CYS A 284 15.43 -15.01 4.96
C CYS A 284 16.02 -14.06 6.01
N LYS A 285 17.33 -14.18 6.29
CA LYS A 285 18.02 -13.39 7.33
C LYS A 285 18.10 -11.89 7.04
N ASN A 286 17.85 -11.48 5.80
CA ASN A 286 17.81 -10.08 5.39
C ASN A 286 16.43 -9.44 5.50
N LEU A 287 15.43 -10.15 6.05
CA LEU A 287 14.09 -9.64 6.20
C LEU A 287 14.05 -8.46 7.19
N GLU A 288 13.61 -7.30 6.69
CA GLU A 288 13.47 -6.04 7.42
C GLU A 288 12.00 -5.73 7.72
N ILE A 289 11.07 -6.19 6.89
CA ILE A 289 9.63 -5.94 7.01
C ILE A 289 8.87 -7.26 6.88
N LEU A 290 8.09 -7.58 7.91
CA LEU A 290 7.21 -8.75 7.93
C LEU A 290 5.77 -8.32 8.27
N GLU A 291 4.85 -8.58 7.34
CA GLU A 291 3.44 -8.21 7.47
C GLU A 291 2.53 -9.43 7.32
N PHE A 292 1.63 -9.62 8.28
CA PHE A 292 0.50 -10.54 8.22
C PHE A 292 -0.79 -9.73 8.32
N ASP A 293 -1.68 -9.86 7.35
CA ASP A 293 -2.96 -9.15 7.30
C ASP A 293 -4.11 -10.11 6.96
N GLY A 294 -4.98 -10.43 7.92
CA GLY A 294 -6.08 -11.37 7.68
C GLY A 294 -5.66 -12.83 7.52
N CYS A 295 -4.50 -13.22 8.04
CA CYS A 295 -3.99 -14.60 7.96
C CYS A 295 -4.54 -15.48 9.09
N ASP A 296 -4.88 -16.73 8.75
CA ASP A 296 -5.50 -17.69 9.68
C ASP A 296 -4.80 -19.05 9.64
N GLY A 297 -4.97 -19.87 10.69
CA GLY A 297 -4.37 -21.20 10.81
C GLY A 297 -2.89 -21.21 11.18
N LEU A 298 -2.39 -20.12 11.78
CA LEU A 298 -1.00 -19.97 12.21
C LEU A 298 -0.77 -20.69 13.55
N THR A 299 0.12 -21.67 13.58
CA THR A 299 0.48 -22.41 14.81
C THR A 299 1.91 -22.12 15.24
N THR A 300 2.23 -22.41 16.51
CA THR A 300 3.59 -22.26 17.05
C THR A 300 4.59 -23.14 16.29
N GLU A 301 4.24 -24.40 16.01
CA GLU A 301 5.10 -25.32 15.25
C GLU A 301 5.40 -24.79 13.86
N MET A 302 4.42 -24.16 13.22
CA MET A 302 4.61 -23.60 11.89
C MET A 302 5.54 -22.38 11.90
N CYS A 303 5.43 -21.54 12.93
CA CYS A 303 6.21 -20.32 13.03
C CYS A 303 7.59 -20.52 13.69
N SER A 304 7.87 -21.68 14.30
CA SER A 304 9.14 -21.96 14.99
C SER A 304 10.40 -21.66 14.17
N PRO A 305 10.45 -21.90 12.84
CA PRO A 305 11.65 -21.61 12.06
C PRO A 305 12.03 -20.11 12.04
N MET A 306 11.07 -19.21 12.26
CA MET A 306 11.30 -17.76 12.32
C MET A 306 12.08 -17.35 13.58
N ILE A 307 12.05 -18.16 14.63
CA ILE A 307 12.76 -17.90 15.89
C ILE A 307 14.05 -18.71 16.00
N GLU A 308 14.12 -19.89 15.36
CA GLU A 308 15.32 -20.74 15.31
C GLU A 308 16.44 -20.13 14.46
N SER A 309 16.07 -19.43 13.38
CA SER A 309 16.99 -18.65 12.54
C SER A 309 16.67 -17.17 12.74
N PRO A 310 17.32 -16.49 13.70
CA PRO A 310 16.86 -15.20 14.20
C PRO A 310 16.84 -14.14 13.09
N LEU A 311 15.66 -13.58 12.85
CA LEU A 311 15.40 -12.48 11.92
C LEU A 311 15.90 -11.14 12.52
N SER A 312 17.20 -11.03 12.78
CA SER A 312 17.79 -9.92 13.54
C SER A 312 17.75 -8.56 12.85
N LYS A 313 17.49 -8.51 11.54
CA LYS A 313 17.32 -7.26 10.78
C LYS A 313 15.88 -6.74 10.75
N LEU A 314 14.94 -7.46 11.37
CA LEU A 314 13.52 -7.10 11.34
C LEU A 314 13.30 -5.73 12.00
N SER A 315 12.92 -4.76 11.17
CA SER A 315 12.68 -3.38 11.59
C SER A 315 11.20 -3.05 11.71
N GLN A 316 10.35 -3.73 10.96
CA GLN A 316 8.90 -3.55 10.98
C GLN A 316 8.18 -4.89 11.13
N LEU A 317 7.30 -4.98 12.12
CA LEU A 317 6.42 -6.12 12.34
C LEU A 317 4.96 -5.65 12.36
N ASN A 318 4.20 -6.02 11.33
CA ASN A 318 2.77 -5.71 11.25
C ASN A 318 1.95 -6.99 11.31
N ILE A 319 1.09 -7.07 12.32
CA ILE A 319 0.14 -8.16 12.52
C ILE A 319 -1.24 -7.54 12.64
N SER A 320 -1.99 -7.61 11.55
CA SER A 320 -3.36 -7.10 11.44
C SER A 320 -4.31 -8.24 11.13
N ASN A 321 -5.44 -8.32 11.82
CA ASN A 321 -6.48 -9.34 11.63
C ASN A 321 -5.93 -10.78 11.55
N SER A 322 -4.82 -11.06 12.25
CA SER A 322 -4.10 -12.34 12.19
C SER A 322 -3.69 -12.75 13.60
N ASP A 323 -3.83 -14.04 13.90
CA ASP A 323 -3.59 -14.57 15.24
C ASP A 323 -2.26 -15.35 15.30
N ILE A 324 -1.14 -14.62 15.34
CA ILE A 324 0.18 -15.21 15.55
C ILE A 324 0.37 -15.53 17.05
N PRO A 325 0.83 -16.74 17.42
CA PRO A 325 1.10 -17.10 18.81
C PRO A 325 2.04 -16.11 19.54
N VAL A 326 1.74 -15.85 20.82
CA VAL A 326 2.43 -14.81 21.61
C VAL A 326 3.90 -15.09 21.82
N ASP A 327 4.26 -16.36 21.99
CA ASP A 327 5.64 -16.83 22.14
C ASP A 327 6.49 -16.54 20.90
N ILE A 328 5.89 -16.65 19.71
CA ILE A 328 6.53 -16.30 18.44
C ILE A 328 6.77 -14.79 18.38
N VAL A 329 5.75 -13.97 18.61
CA VAL A 329 5.88 -12.50 18.52
C VAL A 329 6.85 -11.95 19.55
N THR A 330 6.80 -12.43 20.79
CA THR A 330 7.75 -12.02 21.85
C THR A 330 9.18 -12.45 21.54
N SER A 331 9.37 -13.63 20.92
CA SER A 331 10.68 -14.09 20.47
C SER A 331 11.21 -13.31 19.27
N LEU A 332 10.34 -12.91 18.33
CA LEU A 332 10.72 -12.01 17.22
C LEU A 332 11.19 -10.66 17.75
N ALA A 333 10.46 -10.07 18.72
CA ALA A 333 10.87 -8.84 19.38
C ALA A 333 12.22 -9.00 20.08
N TYR A 334 12.44 -10.12 20.79
CA TYR A 334 13.73 -10.43 21.41
C TYR A 334 14.87 -10.55 20.39
N ASN A 335 14.65 -11.23 19.27
CA ASN A 335 15.65 -11.47 18.23
C ASN A 335 16.00 -10.22 17.43
N ALA A 336 15.01 -9.38 17.12
CA ALA A 336 15.20 -8.11 16.44
C ALA A 336 15.89 -7.08 17.35
N ASN A 337 15.51 -7.05 18.64
CA ASN A 337 16.12 -6.19 19.65
C ASN A 337 16.12 -4.72 19.19
N ILE A 338 17.29 -4.08 19.10
CA ILE A 338 17.48 -2.68 18.69
C ILE A 338 17.09 -2.38 17.23
N SER A 339 16.92 -3.41 16.38
CA SER A 339 16.54 -3.19 14.97
C SER A 339 15.06 -2.92 14.80
N LEU A 340 14.20 -3.40 15.70
CA LEU A 340 12.76 -3.23 15.62
C LEU A 340 12.37 -1.78 15.93
N ARG A 341 11.75 -1.11 14.95
CA ARG A 341 11.36 0.29 15.00
C ARG A 341 9.87 0.51 14.88
N GLU A 342 9.15 -0.34 14.17
CA GLU A 342 7.72 -0.19 13.95
C GLU A 342 6.97 -1.47 14.27
N VAL A 343 5.92 -1.35 15.10
CA VAL A 343 5.08 -2.47 15.47
C VAL A 343 3.61 -2.09 15.34
N THR A 344 2.86 -2.87 14.56
CA THR A 344 1.40 -2.77 14.46
C THR A 344 0.79 -4.09 14.91
N LEU A 345 -0.09 -4.03 15.92
CA LEU A 345 -0.79 -5.16 16.53
C LEU A 345 -2.30 -4.89 16.53
N CYS A 346 -2.90 -5.07 15.35
CA CYS A 346 -4.34 -4.94 15.15
C CYS A 346 -4.98 -6.32 15.06
N SER A 347 -4.90 -7.12 16.12
CA SER A 347 -5.35 -8.53 16.10
C SER A 347 -6.79 -8.71 16.60
N THR A 348 -7.30 -9.95 16.53
CA THR A 348 -8.54 -10.39 17.19
C THR A 348 -8.31 -11.10 18.53
N GLN A 349 -7.05 -11.17 18.97
CA GLN A 349 -6.66 -11.91 20.18
C GLN A 349 -7.07 -11.19 21.47
N SER A 350 -7.03 -11.95 22.57
CA SER A 350 -7.36 -11.45 23.91
C SER A 350 -6.47 -10.28 24.33
N THR A 351 -6.95 -9.43 25.24
CA THR A 351 -6.15 -8.29 25.73
C THR A 351 -4.87 -8.69 26.49
N LYS A 352 -4.86 -9.88 27.11
CA LYS A 352 -3.66 -10.47 27.73
C LYS A 352 -2.51 -10.64 26.74
N TYR A 353 -2.84 -10.93 25.48
CA TYR A 353 -1.86 -11.03 24.40
C TYR A 353 -1.12 -9.69 24.21
N LEU A 354 -1.87 -8.59 24.12
CA LEU A 354 -1.31 -7.25 23.93
C LEU A 354 -0.34 -6.90 25.07
N VAL A 355 -0.76 -7.12 26.32
CA VAL A 355 0.08 -6.84 27.50
C VAL A 355 1.37 -7.66 27.49
N GLN A 356 1.32 -8.94 27.14
CA GLN A 356 2.49 -9.80 27.05
C GLN A 356 3.46 -9.35 25.95
N VAL A 357 2.95 -8.97 24.78
CA VAL A 357 3.79 -8.46 23.68
C VAL A 357 4.42 -7.12 24.05
N ILE A 358 3.65 -6.19 24.62
CA ILE A 358 4.19 -4.90 25.09
C ILE A 358 5.31 -5.10 26.10
N ASN A 359 5.15 -6.00 27.07
CA ASN A 359 6.20 -6.28 28.06
C ASN A 359 7.49 -6.79 27.40
N ALA A 360 7.38 -7.61 26.34
CA ALA A 360 8.54 -8.05 25.58
C ALA A 360 9.16 -6.91 24.76
N LEU A 361 8.36 -6.03 24.16
CA LEU A 361 8.85 -4.86 23.44
C LEU A 361 9.60 -3.90 24.36
N VAL A 362 9.03 -3.56 25.52
CA VAL A 362 9.68 -2.72 26.53
C VAL A 362 11.03 -3.28 26.96
N LYS A 363 11.12 -4.60 27.12
CA LYS A 363 12.35 -5.26 27.57
C LYS A 363 13.46 -5.28 26.51
N ASN A 364 13.10 -5.40 25.23
CA ASN A 364 14.05 -5.75 24.18
C ASN A 364 14.22 -4.70 23.07
N CYS A 365 13.27 -3.78 22.89
CA CYS A 365 13.18 -2.90 21.73
C CYS A 365 13.18 -1.42 22.15
N PRO A 366 14.35 -0.84 22.51
CA PRO A 366 14.43 0.53 23.02
C PRO A 366 14.20 1.61 21.94
N ASN A 367 14.37 1.27 20.65
CA ASN A 367 14.35 2.22 19.53
C ASN A 367 13.02 2.20 18.75
N LEU A 368 11.92 1.89 19.43
CA LEU A 368 10.60 1.93 18.80
C LEU A 368 10.23 3.38 18.45
N THR A 369 9.88 3.57 17.19
CA THR A 369 9.47 4.85 16.58
C THR A 369 7.97 4.89 16.29
N LYS A 370 7.35 3.73 16.09
CA LYS A 370 5.91 3.61 15.84
C LYS A 370 5.31 2.42 16.58
N PHE A 371 4.19 2.65 17.25
CA PHE A 371 3.36 1.60 17.82
C PHE A 371 1.88 1.83 17.49
N GLU A 372 1.20 0.77 17.07
CA GLU A 372 -0.23 0.78 16.76
C GLU A 372 -0.94 -0.44 17.31
N SER A 373 -2.10 -0.28 17.96
CA SER A 373 -2.94 -1.41 18.38
C SER A 373 -4.43 -1.07 18.53
N ASN A 374 -5.29 -2.04 18.23
CA ASN A 374 -6.76 -1.92 18.34
C ASN A 374 -7.38 -2.65 19.56
N GLN A 375 -6.57 -3.10 20.52
CA GLN A 375 -7.00 -3.96 21.63
C GLN A 375 -7.04 -3.25 23.00
N ILE A 376 -7.31 -1.94 23.05
CA ILE A 376 -7.43 -1.23 24.33
C ILE A 376 -8.84 -1.39 24.91
N HIS A 377 -9.04 -2.41 25.76
CA HIS A 377 -10.36 -2.71 26.35
C HIS A 377 -10.46 -2.49 27.86
N GLY A 378 -9.38 -2.04 28.52
CA GLY A 378 -9.38 -1.79 29.95
C GLY A 378 -8.10 -1.12 30.45
N ILE A 379 -8.01 -1.01 31.78
CA ILE A 379 -6.92 -0.29 32.47
C ILE A 379 -5.59 -1.05 32.38
N GLU A 380 -5.62 -2.39 32.31
CA GLU A 380 -4.40 -3.19 32.21
C GLU A 380 -3.64 -2.89 30.91
N GLU A 381 -4.35 -2.77 29.79
CA GLU A 381 -3.75 -2.47 28.49
C GLU A 381 -3.27 -1.02 28.45
N VAL A 382 -4.04 -0.08 29.00
CA VAL A 382 -3.60 1.32 29.13
C VAL A 382 -2.32 1.43 29.96
N SER A 383 -2.22 0.70 31.07
CA SER A 383 -1.02 0.65 31.90
C SER A 383 0.20 0.10 31.13
N ALA A 384 -0.01 -0.93 30.32
CA ALA A 384 1.02 -1.46 29.43
C ALA A 384 1.47 -0.40 28.40
N ILE A 385 0.53 0.33 27.77
CA ILE A 385 0.84 1.44 26.86
C ILE A 385 1.63 2.54 27.56
N CYS A 386 1.25 2.95 28.78
CA CYS A 386 2.02 3.92 29.56
C CYS A 386 3.45 3.42 29.81
N THR A 387 3.61 2.12 30.10
CA THR A 387 4.94 1.50 30.30
C THR A 387 5.76 1.53 29.00
N LEU A 388 5.13 1.25 27.85
CA LEU A 388 5.75 1.36 26.52
C LEU A 388 6.23 2.80 26.25
N LEU A 389 5.38 3.79 26.50
CA LEU A 389 5.67 5.20 26.28
C LEU A 389 6.84 5.69 27.14
N CYS A 390 6.86 5.33 28.42
CA CYS A 390 7.97 5.66 29.33
C CYS A 390 9.30 5.02 28.89
N SER A 391 9.26 3.86 28.24
CA SER A 391 10.46 3.11 27.87
C SER A 391 11.02 3.49 26.49
N SER A 392 10.16 3.95 25.58
CA SER A 392 10.50 4.17 24.16
C SER A 392 10.76 5.66 23.87
N GLN A 393 11.98 6.11 24.10
CA GLN A 393 12.35 7.53 23.97
C GLN A 393 12.47 8.04 22.52
N GLU A 394 12.44 7.13 21.53
CA GLU A 394 12.41 7.48 20.10
C GLU A 394 10.98 7.39 19.51
N LEU A 395 9.94 7.15 20.32
CA LEU A 395 8.59 6.94 19.79
C LEU A 395 8.04 8.24 19.21
N GLU A 396 7.78 8.25 17.91
CA GLU A 396 7.26 9.41 17.18
C GLU A 396 5.76 9.26 16.90
N ASN A 397 5.28 8.03 16.76
CA ASN A 397 3.92 7.73 16.32
C ASN A 397 3.25 6.71 17.25
N LEU A 398 2.14 7.10 17.88
CA LEU A 398 1.26 6.22 18.65
C LEU A 398 -0.15 6.26 18.08
N ALA A 399 -0.71 5.10 17.75
CA ALA A 399 -2.11 4.94 17.37
C ALA A 399 -2.78 3.86 18.22
N ILE A 400 -3.82 4.21 18.96
CA ILE A 400 -4.56 3.29 19.81
C ILE A 400 -6.06 3.36 19.54
N TYR A 401 -6.67 2.19 19.44
CA TYR A 401 -8.09 1.96 19.23
C TYR A 401 -8.58 0.89 20.22
N GLY A 402 -9.88 0.86 20.49
CA GLY A 402 -10.45 -0.14 21.38
C GLY A 402 -11.87 0.15 21.81
N ALA A 403 -12.22 -0.35 23.00
CA ALA A 403 -13.56 -0.27 23.54
C ALA A 403 -13.90 1.11 24.10
N SER A 404 -15.18 1.33 24.37
CA SER A 404 -15.63 2.48 25.13
C SER A 404 -15.18 2.36 26.59
N LEU A 405 -14.51 3.40 27.10
CA LEU A 405 -13.89 3.42 28.43
C LEU A 405 -14.10 4.79 29.10
N ASP A 406 -14.24 4.77 30.42
CA ASP A 406 -14.10 5.97 31.25
C ASP A 406 -12.61 6.27 31.44
N ALA A 407 -12.15 7.30 30.74
CA ALA A 407 -10.76 7.71 30.69
C ALA A 407 -10.39 8.76 31.75
N GLU A 408 -11.31 9.13 32.64
CA GLU A 408 -11.11 10.17 33.65
C GLU A 408 -9.82 9.95 34.47
N THR A 409 -9.55 8.70 34.85
CA THR A 409 -8.44 8.35 35.75
C THR A 409 -7.13 8.09 35.03
N PHE A 410 -7.16 7.60 33.78
CA PHE A 410 -5.95 7.16 33.09
C PHE A 410 -5.48 8.11 31.99
N LEU A 411 -6.34 8.99 31.46
CA LEU A 411 -5.96 9.96 30.43
C LEU A 411 -4.83 10.90 30.91
N PRO A 412 -4.86 11.45 32.15
CA PRO A 412 -3.73 12.23 32.66
C PRO A 412 -2.42 11.43 32.76
N ALA A 413 -2.51 10.13 33.07
CA ALA A 413 -1.35 9.24 33.19
C ALA A 413 -0.73 8.93 31.82
N ILE A 414 -1.54 8.81 30.76
CA ILE A 414 -1.05 8.75 29.37
C ILE A 414 -0.25 10.02 29.07
N GLY A 415 -0.82 11.19 29.37
CA GLY A 415 -0.15 12.49 29.14
C GLY A 415 1.20 12.59 29.83
N GLN A 416 1.32 12.06 31.05
CA GLN A 416 2.59 12.01 31.80
C GLN A 416 3.61 11.03 31.20
N SER A 417 3.13 9.96 30.56
CA SER A 417 3.98 8.89 30.04
C SER A 417 4.51 9.18 28.63
N ILE A 418 3.85 10.08 27.88
CA ILE A 418 4.24 10.44 26.51
C ILE A 418 5.69 10.97 26.46
N PRO A 419 6.56 10.39 25.60
CA PRO A 419 7.93 10.85 25.44
C PRO A 419 8.00 12.13 24.60
N ASP A 420 9.04 12.94 24.81
CA ASP A 420 9.26 14.22 24.10
C ASP A 420 9.46 14.05 22.57
N SER A 421 9.78 12.83 22.13
CA SER A 421 9.89 12.44 20.72
C SER A 421 8.54 12.35 20.01
N LEU A 422 7.42 12.22 20.74
CA LEU A 422 6.12 11.95 20.12
C LEU A 422 5.69 13.14 19.24
N ARG A 423 5.21 12.85 18.03
CA ARG A 423 4.72 13.83 17.06
C ARG A 423 3.29 13.55 16.64
N ARG A 424 2.93 12.27 16.50
CA ARG A 424 1.59 11.85 16.10
C ARG A 424 0.95 10.99 17.18
N LEU A 425 -0.18 11.47 17.69
CA LEU A 425 -1.02 10.76 18.62
C LEU A 425 -2.41 10.56 18.02
N ASN A 426 -2.81 9.31 17.83
CA ASN A 426 -4.14 8.95 17.38
C ASN A 426 -4.82 8.11 18.46
N ILE A 427 -5.88 8.66 19.06
CA ILE A 427 -6.76 7.96 19.99
C ILE A 427 -8.11 7.87 19.29
N SER A 428 -8.45 6.66 18.86
CA SER A 428 -9.67 6.39 18.11
C SER A 428 -10.50 5.34 18.82
N SER A 429 -11.08 5.77 19.95
CA SER A 429 -11.90 4.98 20.87
C SER A 429 -13.02 5.85 21.44
N GLU A 430 -14.13 5.23 21.82
CA GLU A 430 -15.29 5.91 22.43
C GLU A 430 -15.04 6.22 23.93
N TRP A 431 -14.01 7.01 24.21
CA TRP A 431 -13.61 7.40 25.57
C TRP A 431 -14.44 8.57 26.10
N SER A 432 -14.84 8.49 27.36
CA SER A 432 -15.47 9.58 28.10
C SER A 432 -14.51 10.11 29.17
N PHE A 433 -14.48 11.43 29.34
CA PHE A 433 -13.64 12.13 30.32
C PHE A 433 -14.13 13.57 30.44
N THR A 434 -13.76 14.24 31.53
CA THR A 434 -14.07 15.65 31.78
C THR A 434 -13.04 16.59 31.14
N THR A 435 -13.39 17.87 31.02
CA THR A 435 -12.45 18.92 30.60
C THR A 435 -11.27 19.06 31.56
N THR A 436 -11.47 18.75 32.84
CA THR A 436 -10.40 18.77 33.85
C THR A 436 -9.38 17.66 33.60
N ALA A 437 -9.83 16.43 33.32
CA ALA A 437 -8.94 15.33 32.98
C ALA A 437 -8.21 15.57 31.65
N PHE A 438 -8.90 16.11 30.65
CA PHE A 438 -8.30 16.46 29.36
C PHE A 438 -7.27 17.58 29.47
N GLU A 439 -7.55 18.65 30.22
CA GLU A 439 -6.60 19.71 30.48
C GLU A 439 -5.36 19.17 31.23
N SER A 440 -5.57 18.28 32.21
CA SER A 440 -4.47 17.61 32.92
C SER A 440 -3.59 16.80 31.96
N PHE A 441 -4.20 16.06 31.03
CA PHE A 441 -3.50 15.37 29.96
C PHE A 441 -2.66 16.32 29.10
N LEU A 442 -3.23 17.43 28.62
CA LEU A 442 -2.52 18.41 27.80
C LEU A 442 -1.38 19.11 28.56
N LYS A 443 -1.58 19.43 29.84
CA LYS A 443 -0.54 20.00 30.72
C LYS A 443 0.62 19.03 30.93
N ASN A 444 0.33 17.74 31.06
CA ASN A 444 1.34 16.71 31.30
C ASN A 444 2.08 16.33 30.01
N CYS A 445 1.43 16.41 28.85
CA CYS A 445 2.02 16.12 27.55
C CYS A 445 3.01 17.22 27.14
N LYS A 446 4.31 16.95 27.29
CA LYS A 446 5.38 17.88 26.91
C LYS A 446 5.82 17.76 25.45
N ALA A 447 5.37 16.70 24.78
CA ALA A 447 5.74 16.44 23.41
C ALA A 447 5.14 17.50 22.45
N PRO A 448 5.92 18.00 21.48
CA PRO A 448 5.43 18.95 20.49
C PRO A 448 4.63 18.21 19.41
N LEU A 449 3.40 17.82 19.76
CA LEU A 449 2.51 17.10 18.86
C LEU A 449 2.24 17.94 17.60
N THR A 450 2.44 17.32 16.43
CA THR A 450 2.11 17.87 15.12
C THR A 450 0.81 17.29 14.58
N TRP A 451 0.39 16.12 15.08
CA TRP A 451 -0.83 15.42 14.67
C TRP A 451 -1.56 14.90 15.90
N LEU A 452 -2.83 15.28 16.05
CA LEU A 452 -3.71 14.78 17.09
C LEU A 452 -5.02 14.32 16.46
N THR A 453 -5.38 13.07 16.68
CA THR A 453 -6.69 12.54 16.31
C THR A 453 -7.40 12.04 17.56
N LEU A 454 -8.62 12.53 17.78
CA LEU A 454 -9.55 12.09 18.81
C LEU A 454 -10.84 11.65 18.12
N SER A 455 -10.95 10.36 17.79
CA SER A 455 -12.12 9.80 17.10
C SER A 455 -13.01 9.05 18.08
N GLY A 456 -14.32 9.28 18.02
CA GLY A 456 -15.31 8.55 18.82
C GLY A 456 -15.56 9.12 20.22
N CYS A 457 -14.77 10.11 20.65
CA CYS A 457 -14.98 10.82 21.92
C CYS A 457 -16.15 11.80 21.79
N GLU A 458 -17.38 11.34 22.05
CA GLU A 458 -18.59 12.18 21.93
C GLU A 458 -18.61 13.36 22.92
N CYS A 459 -17.81 13.31 23.99
CA CYS A 459 -17.72 14.35 25.02
C CYS A 459 -17.01 15.64 24.57
N ILE A 460 -16.36 15.66 23.41
CA ILE A 460 -15.60 16.83 22.94
C ILE A 460 -16.58 17.95 22.58
N THR A 461 -16.56 19.00 23.39
CA THR A 461 -17.25 20.29 23.20
C THR A 461 -16.29 21.40 22.75
N ASP A 462 -16.82 22.59 22.48
CA ASP A 462 -16.04 23.78 22.12
C ASP A 462 -14.92 24.10 23.14
N GLU A 463 -15.17 23.85 24.44
CA GLU A 463 -14.19 24.05 25.53
C GLU A 463 -12.94 23.18 25.35
N TYR A 464 -13.08 21.94 24.87
CA TYR A 464 -11.95 21.06 24.60
C TYR A 464 -11.11 21.57 23.42
N LEU A 465 -11.77 22.10 22.39
CA LEU A 465 -11.08 22.66 21.22
C LEU A 465 -10.27 23.91 21.61
N GLU A 466 -10.81 24.75 22.50
CA GLU A 466 -10.09 25.89 23.07
C GLU A 466 -8.85 25.45 23.83
N LEU A 467 -8.95 24.37 24.63
CA LEU A 467 -7.79 23.79 25.32
C LEU A 467 -6.75 23.26 24.31
N VAL A 468 -7.17 22.57 23.24
CA VAL A 468 -6.22 22.11 22.19
C VAL A 468 -5.47 23.30 21.57
N VAL A 469 -6.18 24.36 21.22
CA VAL A 469 -5.56 25.58 20.66
C VAL A 469 -4.60 26.23 21.67
N GLN A 470 -5.00 26.31 22.94
CA GLN A 470 -4.19 26.90 24.01
C GLN A 470 -2.87 26.16 24.23
N TYR A 471 -2.91 24.82 24.32
CA TYR A 471 -1.74 24.01 24.68
C TYR A 471 -0.92 23.56 23.47
N LEU A 472 -1.56 23.26 22.33
CA LEU A 472 -0.92 22.65 21.15
C LEU A 472 -0.94 23.55 19.91
N GLY A 473 -1.65 24.69 19.90
CA GLY A 473 -1.83 25.51 18.70
C GLY A 473 -0.56 26.06 18.05
N LYS A 474 0.59 26.02 18.74
CA LYS A 474 1.90 26.41 18.17
C LYS A 474 2.61 25.28 17.42
N THR A 475 2.30 24.03 17.73
CA THR A 475 3.00 22.85 17.20
C THR A 475 2.11 22.01 16.30
N LEU A 476 0.81 22.01 16.56
CA LEU A 476 -0.15 21.15 15.89
C LEU A 476 -0.40 21.60 14.45
N GLN A 477 -0.22 20.69 13.50
CA GLN A 477 -0.46 20.91 12.08
C GLN A 477 -1.80 20.29 11.65
N TYR A 478 -2.15 19.16 12.27
CA TYR A 478 -3.37 18.43 11.98
C TYR A 478 -4.16 18.12 13.26
N LEU A 479 -5.47 18.41 13.23
CA LEU A 479 -6.43 18.00 14.24
C LEU A 479 -7.59 17.24 13.59
N GLY A 480 -7.75 15.97 13.94
CA GLY A 480 -8.89 15.15 13.53
C GLY A 480 -9.85 14.93 14.69
N VAL A 481 -11.07 15.45 14.62
CA VAL A 481 -12.12 15.20 15.60
C VAL A 481 -13.32 14.60 14.88
N TYR A 482 -13.55 13.31 15.10
CA TYR A 482 -14.61 12.57 14.44
C TYR A 482 -15.67 12.12 15.44
N ARG A 483 -16.95 12.28 15.05
CA ARG A 483 -18.15 11.98 15.87
C ARG A 483 -18.30 12.82 17.16
N ALA A 484 -17.72 14.02 17.23
CA ALA A 484 -18.07 14.97 18.28
C ALA A 484 -19.50 15.52 18.05
N VAL A 485 -20.42 15.21 18.96
CA VAL A 485 -21.86 15.49 18.79
C VAL A 485 -22.22 16.95 19.14
N TYR A 486 -21.44 17.59 20.02
CA TYR A 486 -21.80 18.85 20.66
C TYR A 486 -21.11 20.11 20.09
N ASN A 487 -20.28 19.98 19.06
CA ASN A 487 -19.50 21.09 18.52
C ASN A 487 -20.25 21.91 17.47
N ARG A 488 -20.07 23.23 17.51
CA ARG A 488 -20.54 24.14 16.45
C ARG A 488 -19.53 24.20 15.30
N MET A 489 -20.00 24.32 14.06
CA MET A 489 -19.09 24.49 12.91
C MET A 489 -18.21 25.75 13.04
N GLU A 490 -18.75 26.83 13.59
CA GLU A 490 -18.02 28.08 13.85
C GLU A 490 -16.80 27.87 14.76
N SER A 491 -16.85 26.91 15.70
CA SER A 491 -15.73 26.60 16.59
C SER A 491 -14.58 25.97 15.80
N PHE A 492 -14.89 25.07 14.86
CA PHE A 492 -13.87 24.49 13.99
C PHE A 492 -13.25 25.52 13.04
N ASP A 493 -14.02 26.51 12.60
CA ASP A 493 -13.49 27.59 11.77
C ASP A 493 -12.47 28.45 12.54
N LYS A 494 -12.74 28.76 13.81
CA LYS A 494 -11.76 29.43 14.69
C LYS A 494 -10.51 28.59 14.90
N VAL A 495 -10.66 27.27 15.07
CA VAL A 495 -9.52 26.36 15.22
C VAL A 495 -8.67 26.34 13.95
N ARG A 496 -9.29 26.41 12.75
CA ARG A 496 -8.58 26.48 11.45
C ARG A 496 -7.75 27.74 11.26
N GLU A 497 -8.04 28.82 11.98
CA GLU A 497 -7.19 30.03 11.96
C GLU A 497 -5.82 29.77 12.63
N VAL A 498 -5.73 28.79 13.52
CA VAL A 498 -4.52 28.45 14.27
C VAL A 498 -3.89 27.16 13.75
N ILE A 499 -4.70 26.13 13.45
CA ILE A 499 -4.27 24.80 13.03
C ILE A 499 -4.58 24.63 11.53
N PRO A 500 -3.58 24.42 10.66
CA PRO A 500 -3.76 24.39 9.20
C PRO A 500 -4.76 23.34 8.70
N GLU A 501 -4.70 22.12 9.22
CA GLU A 501 -5.54 21.01 8.79
C GLU A 501 -6.46 20.56 9.91
N VAL A 502 -7.77 20.72 9.73
CA VAL A 502 -8.79 20.36 10.72
C VAL A 502 -9.91 19.56 10.08
N ASP A 503 -9.94 18.27 10.39
CA ASP A 503 -11.02 17.36 10.02
C ASP A 503 -12.11 17.38 11.09
N ALA A 504 -13.30 17.79 10.67
CA ALA A 504 -14.47 17.93 11.53
C ALA A 504 -15.59 16.95 11.09
N PRO A 505 -16.53 16.61 11.98
CA PRO A 505 -17.66 15.75 11.63
C PRO A 505 -18.49 16.38 10.48
N VAL A 506 -18.93 15.54 9.53
CA VAL A 506 -19.75 16.00 8.39
C VAL A 506 -21.07 16.60 8.90
N GLU A 507 -21.51 17.71 8.32
CA GLU A 507 -22.69 18.49 8.77
C GLU A 507 -23.99 17.66 8.88
N SER A 508 -24.13 16.61 8.05
CA SER A 508 -25.25 15.67 8.12
C SER A 508 -25.28 14.85 9.42
N HIS A 509 -24.12 14.52 9.99
CA HIS A 509 -24.01 13.82 11.26
C HIS A 509 -24.38 14.74 12.43
N LEU A 510 -23.86 15.98 12.45
CA LEU A 510 -24.19 16.96 13.49
C LEU A 510 -25.71 17.26 13.54
N LYS A 511 -26.35 17.44 12.38
CA LYS A 511 -27.80 17.68 12.29
C LYS A 511 -28.65 16.48 12.71
N PHE A 512 -28.19 15.25 12.49
CA PHE A 512 -28.91 14.05 12.91
C PHE A 512 -28.97 13.93 14.44
N TYR A 513 -27.86 14.18 15.13
CA TYR A 513 -27.80 14.07 16.59
C TYR A 513 -28.42 15.27 17.31
N GLN A 514 -28.27 16.50 16.80
CA GLN A 514 -28.97 17.67 17.36
C GLN A 514 -30.50 17.49 17.35
N ARG A 515 -31.04 16.80 16.34
CA ARG A 515 -32.47 16.42 16.27
C ARG A 515 -32.88 15.31 17.23
N LYS A 516 -31.92 14.48 17.67
CA LYS A 516 -32.17 13.40 18.64
C LYS A 516 -32.20 13.96 20.06
N CYS A 517 -31.29 14.87 20.42
CA CYS A 517 -31.29 15.55 21.72
C CYS A 517 -32.55 16.42 21.94
N GLN A 518 -33.12 17.02 20.88
CA GLN A 518 -34.38 17.77 20.98
C GLN A 518 -35.65 16.90 21.15
N ARG A 519 -35.52 15.57 21.17
CA ARG A 519 -36.65 14.63 21.38
C ARG A 519 -36.64 13.96 22.75
N ASP A 520 -35.58 14.13 23.52
CA ASP A 520 -35.44 13.55 24.87
C ASP A 520 -35.59 14.61 25.99
N ASP A 521 -35.98 15.84 25.64
CA ASP A 521 -36.59 16.86 26.52
C ASP A 521 -38.09 16.96 26.22
#